data_AF-A2V6X8-F1
#
_entry.id   AF-A2V6X8-F1
#
_cell.length_a   1.000
_cell.length_b   1.000
_cell.length_c   1.000
_cell.angle_alpha   90.00
_cell.angle_beta   90.00
_cell.angle_gamma   90.00
#
_symmetry.space_group_name_H-M   'P 1'
#
loop_
_entity.id
_entity.type
_entity.pdbx_description
1 polymer ?
#
loop_
_entity_poly.entity_id
_entity_poly.type
_entity_poly.pdbx_seq_one_letter_code
_entity_poly.pdbx_strand_id
1 'polypeptide(L)' 'DFAKSITRPFSVYFNPYTQSIEILKDTRSIENVVQDLRSDLNTVCDALNKMNQYLGI' A
#
# COMPACT_ATOMS: atom_id res chain seq x y z
N ASP A 1 -15.35 -6.87 9.37
CA ASP A 1 -14.84 -8.22 9.05
C ASP A 1 -15.75 -9.11 8.17
N PHE A 2 -16.65 -8.55 7.36
CA PHE A 2 -17.50 -9.34 6.45
C PHE A 2 -16.73 -9.95 5.26
N ALA A 3 -15.86 -9.16 4.62
CA ALA A 3 -15.11 -9.65 3.45
C ALA A 3 -14.11 -10.77 3.77
N LYS A 4 -13.71 -10.92 5.05
CA LYS A 4 -12.79 -11.96 5.53
C LYS A 4 -13.51 -13.29 5.83
N SER A 5 -14.81 -13.27 6.11
CA SER A 5 -15.58 -14.50 6.35
C SER A 5 -15.97 -15.25 5.08
N ILE A 6 -15.72 -14.65 3.91
CA ILE A 6 -15.93 -15.29 2.61
C ILE A 6 -14.77 -16.26 2.36
N THR A 7 -15.07 -17.55 2.28
CA THR A 7 -14.06 -18.58 1.97
C THR A 7 -13.59 -18.43 0.53
N ARG A 8 -12.34 -18.00 0.34
CA ARG A 8 -11.66 -17.94 -0.96
C ARG A 8 -10.17 -18.22 -0.79
N PRO A 9 -9.51 -18.90 -1.75
CA PRO A 9 -8.10 -19.28 -1.63
C PRO A 9 -7.12 -18.12 -1.91
N PHE A 10 -7.61 -16.88 -2.02
CA PHE A 10 -6.81 -15.69 -2.29
C PHE A 10 -7.51 -14.43 -1.77
N SER A 11 -6.77 -13.35 -1.63
CA SER A 11 -7.33 -12.00 -1.43
C SER A 11 -7.17 -11.16 -2.69
N VAL A 12 -7.80 -10.00 -2.71
CA VAL A 12 -7.68 -9.05 -3.82
C VAL A 12 -7.29 -7.68 -3.30
N TYR A 13 -6.50 -6.96 -4.08
CA TYR A 13 -6.10 -5.58 -3.84
C TYR A 13 -6.48 -4.75 -5.07
N PHE A 14 -6.98 -3.54 -4.86
CA PHE A 14 -7.27 -2.63 -5.95
C PHE A 14 -6.06 -1.71 -6.15
N ASN A 15 -5.49 -1.73 -7.34
CA ASN A 15 -4.44 -0.81 -7.75
C ASN A 15 -5.08 0.42 -8.43
N PRO A 16 -5.11 1.59 -7.75
CA PRO A 16 -5.76 2.78 -8.30
C PRO A 16 -4.99 3.39 -9.48
N TYR A 17 -3.68 3.17 -9.57
CA TYR A 17 -2.83 3.75 -10.61
C TYR A 17 -3.13 3.15 -11.98
N THR A 18 -3.40 1.86 -12.03
CA THR A 18 -3.73 1.11 -13.26
C THR A 18 -5.22 0.81 -13.39
N GLN A 19 -6.02 1.16 -12.38
CA GLN A 19 -7.45 0.84 -12.30
C GLN A 19 -7.72 -0.67 -12.41
N SER A 20 -6.82 -1.50 -11.84
CA SER A 20 -6.90 -2.96 -11.95
C SER A 20 -7.03 -3.65 -10.59
N ILE A 21 -7.54 -4.88 -10.61
CA ILE A 21 -7.59 -5.76 -9.43
C ILE A 21 -6.43 -6.74 -9.47
N GLU A 22 -5.60 -6.72 -8.43
CA GLU A 22 -4.50 -7.64 -8.23
C GLU A 22 -4.92 -8.78 -7.30
N ILE A 23 -4.53 -10.01 -7.65
CA ILE A 23 -4.83 -11.20 -6.85
C ILE A 23 -3.65 -11.46 -5.91
N LEU A 24 -3.92 -11.40 -4.61
CA LEU A 24 -2.98 -11.72 -3.55
C LEU A 24 -3.08 -13.22 -3.22
N LYS A 25 -2.22 -14.02 -3.83
CA LYS A 25 -2.21 -15.49 -3.70
C LYS A 25 -0.83 -16.08 -3.36
N ASP A 26 0.24 -15.33 -3.59
CA ASP A 26 1.61 -15.77 -3.39
C ASP A 26 2.46 -14.66 -2.75
N THR A 27 3.62 -15.04 -2.20
CA THR A 27 4.49 -14.11 -1.47
C THR A 27 4.92 -12.92 -2.33
N ARG A 28 5.16 -13.12 -3.63
CA ARG A 28 5.57 -12.04 -4.55
C ARG A 28 4.47 -11.00 -4.74
N SER A 29 3.22 -11.44 -4.92
CA SER A 29 2.06 -10.54 -5.01
C SER A 29 1.89 -9.69 -3.75
N ILE A 30 2.19 -10.26 -2.58
CA ILE A 30 2.14 -9.54 -1.30
C ILE A 30 3.32 -8.57 -1.18
N GLU A 31 4.54 -9.00 -1.54
CA GLU A 31 5.74 -8.16 -1.53
C GLU A 31 5.58 -6.89 -2.38
N ASN A 32 4.98 -7.00 -3.57
CA ASN A 32 4.71 -5.85 -4.43
C ASN A 32 3.84 -4.81 -3.71
N VAL A 33 2.72 -5.22 -3.12
CA VAL A 33 1.83 -4.31 -2.37
C VAL A 33 2.55 -3.71 -1.17
N VAL A 34 3.41 -4.47 -0.49
CA VAL A 34 4.21 -3.96 0.64
C VAL A 34 5.23 -2.91 0.17
N GLN A 35 5.85 -3.09 -1.01
CA GLN A 35 6.75 -2.11 -1.59
C GLN A 35 6.02 -0.80 -1.92
N ASP A 36 4.83 -0.88 -2.50
CA ASP A 36 4.00 0.30 -2.81
C ASP A 36 3.63 1.06 -1.52
N LEU A 37 3.16 0.35 -0.50
CA LEU A 37 2.87 0.96 0.81
C LEU A 37 4.09 1.62 1.44
N ARG A 38 5.27 1.01 1.29
CA ARG A 38 6.52 1.61 1.77
C ARG A 38 6.88 2.88 1.00
N SER A 39 6.64 2.91 -0.31
CA SER A 39 6.84 4.10 -1.14
C SER A 39 5.92 5.25 -0.70
N ASP A 40 4.65 4.95 -0.43
CA ASP A 40 3.70 5.93 0.09
C ASP A 40 4.15 6.48 1.45
N LEU A 41 4.60 5.61 2.37
CA LEU A 41 5.14 6.04 3.67
C LEU A 41 6.39 6.92 3.54
N ASN A 42 7.32 6.57 2.65
CA ASN A 42 8.50 7.39 2.39
C ASN A 42 8.11 8.78 1.89
N THR A 43 7.12 8.86 1.00
CA THR A 43 6.60 10.14 0.48
C THR A 43 6.03 11.00 1.61
N VAL A 44 5.30 10.40 2.54
CA VAL A 44 4.78 11.09 3.73
C VAL A 44 5.91 11.56 4.65
N CYS A 45 6.90 10.70 4.92
CA CYS A 45 8.07 11.07 5.72
C CYS A 45 8.85 12.24 5.10
N ASP A 46 9.05 12.22 3.79
CA ASP A 46 9.72 13.31 3.07
C ASP A 46 8.93 14.62 3.14
N ALA A 47 7.59 14.55 3.05
CA ALA A 47 6.74 15.72 3.22
C ALA A 47 6.86 16.29 4.65
N LEU A 48 6.81 15.44 5.67
CA LEU A 48 6.99 15.85 7.07
C LEU A 48 8.37 16.48 7.31
N ASN A 49 9.43 15.88 6.77
CA ASN A 49 10.78 16.42 6.88
C ASN A 49 10.88 17.81 6.24
N LYS A 50 10.33 17.99 5.03
CA LYS A 50 10.30 19.29 4.35
C LYS A 50 9.51 20.33 5.14
N MET A 51 8.38 19.95 5.73
CA MET A 51 7.60 20.82 6.60
C MET A 51 8.40 21.25 7.84
N ASN A 52 9.10 20.31 8.48
CA ASN A 52 9.93 20.62 9.63
C ASN A 52 11.04 21.62 9.29
N GLN A 53 11.72 21.41 8.16
CA GLN A 53 12.73 22.35 7.65
C GLN A 53 12.16 23.74 7.34
N TYR A 54 10.96 23.81 6.76
CA TYR A 54 10.30 25.09 6.44
C TYR A 54 9.81 25.83 7.69
N LEU A 55 9.32 25.10 8.71
CA LEU A 55 8.80 25.67 9.95
C LEU A 55 9.91 26.03 10.96
N GLY A 56 11.16 25.62 10.70
CA GLY A 56 12.32 26.00 11.52
C GLY A 56 12.33 25.39 12.92
N ILE A 57 11.63 24.27 13.11
CA ILE A 57 11.63 23.46 14.35
C ILE A 57 12.59 22.29 14.23
#